data_AF-A0YAY4-F1
#
_entry.id   AF-A0YAY4-F1
#
_cell.length_a   1.000
_cell.length_b   1.000
_cell.length_c   1.000
_cell.angle_alpha   90.00
_cell.angle_beta   90.00
_cell.angle_gamma   90.00
#
_symmetry.space_group_name_H-M   'P 1'
#
loop_
_entity.id
_entity.type
_entity.pdbx_description
1 polymer ?
#
loop_
_entity_poly.entity_id
_entity_poly.type
_entity_poly.pdbx_seq_one_letter_code
_entity_poly.pdbx_strand_id
1 'polypeptide(L)'
;MRTAEPGPFRSELLQKAMPEFNLLFFIAVQLAVVLLIICGFLIYHMGRQRGLIKKLEEKIIDLRESLSVSRADVKSAQQELSSQQQTMTKDFVEYLDDEIDSTVEYHQQLNPTQDIVLDIALDSPIERQATALRYAFLIAEKEARYAGEEGVSSWQVLQTKLQQIVQFYETAAAAVPESGNDELDKLEEILGSVTDPDIELPATINGMETEERKPQDS
;
A
#
# COMPACT_ATOMS: atom_id res chain seq x y z
N MET A 1 -79.55 -83.64 -24.45
CA MET A 1 -79.59 -82.16 -24.47
C MET A 1 -79.89 -81.67 -23.07
N ARG A 2 -78.89 -81.12 -22.37
CA ARG A 2 -79.05 -80.41 -21.08
C ARG A 2 -78.42 -79.04 -21.27
N THR A 3 -79.25 -78.01 -21.24
CA THR A 3 -78.85 -76.61 -21.19
C THR A 3 -78.42 -76.28 -19.76
N ALA A 4 -77.14 -76.00 -19.55
CA ALA A 4 -76.65 -75.49 -18.27
C ALA A 4 -76.76 -73.96 -18.30
N GLU A 5 -77.61 -73.41 -17.43
CA GLU A 5 -77.65 -71.98 -17.18
C GLU A 5 -76.35 -71.52 -16.46
N PRO A 6 -75.76 -70.38 -16.83
CA PRO A 6 -74.64 -69.81 -16.08
C PRO A 6 -75.15 -69.15 -14.80
N GLY A 7 -74.72 -69.69 -13.65
CA GLY A 7 -75.07 -69.20 -12.32
C GLY A 7 -74.53 -67.80 -11.98
N PRO A 8 -75.10 -67.17 -10.93
CA PRO A 8 -74.96 -65.74 -10.60
C PRO A 8 -73.60 -65.32 -9.99
N PHE A 9 -72.63 -66.23 -9.89
CA PHE A 9 -71.40 -66.00 -9.12
C PHE A 9 -70.39 -65.03 -9.78
N ARG A 10 -70.53 -64.72 -11.06
CA ARG A 10 -69.60 -63.81 -11.76
C ARG A 10 -69.89 -62.32 -11.54
N SER A 11 -71.11 -61.94 -11.17
CA SER A 11 -71.45 -60.52 -10.94
C SER A 11 -71.00 -60.01 -9.57
N GLU A 12 -70.95 -60.84 -8.54
CA GLU A 12 -70.60 -60.39 -7.18
C GLU A 12 -69.11 -60.06 -7.02
N LEU A 13 -68.21 -60.77 -7.71
CA LEU A 13 -66.77 -60.48 -7.66
C LEU A 13 -66.41 -59.18 -8.38
N LEU A 14 -67.11 -58.85 -9.47
CA LEU A 14 -66.95 -57.56 -10.14
C LEU A 14 -67.59 -56.41 -9.34
N GLN A 15 -68.67 -56.66 -8.61
CA GLN A 15 -69.32 -55.66 -7.77
C GLN A 15 -68.47 -55.28 -6.54
N LYS A 16 -67.73 -56.22 -5.96
CA LYS A 16 -66.82 -55.96 -4.82
C LYS A 16 -65.51 -55.27 -5.22
N ALA A 17 -65.07 -55.42 -6.46
CA ALA A 17 -63.84 -54.77 -6.95
C ALA A 17 -64.02 -53.29 -7.32
N MET A 18 -65.21 -52.88 -7.80
CA MET A 18 -65.47 -51.48 -8.17
C MET A 18 -65.32 -50.44 -7.04
N PRO A 19 -65.75 -50.67 -5.78
CA PRO A 19 -65.59 -49.67 -4.71
C PRO A 19 -64.12 -49.44 -4.31
N GLU A 20 -63.28 -50.47 -4.38
CA GLU A 20 -61.84 -50.38 -4.05
C GLU A 20 -61.07 -49.52 -5.06
N PHE A 21 -61.40 -49.64 -6.35
CA PHE A 21 -60.80 -48.78 -7.40
C PHE A 21 -61.22 -47.31 -7.25
N ASN A 22 -62.46 -47.04 -6.84
CA ASN A 22 -62.92 -45.67 -6.60
C ASN A 22 -62.20 -45.04 -5.39
N LEU A 23 -61.97 -45.82 -4.33
CA LEU A 23 -61.22 -45.38 -3.15
C LEU A 23 -59.74 -45.14 -3.48
N LEU A 24 -59.11 -46.05 -4.24
CA LEU A 24 -57.72 -45.90 -4.68
C LEU A 24 -57.54 -44.71 -5.63
N PHE A 25 -58.50 -44.45 -6.53
CA PHE A 25 -58.52 -43.27 -7.38
C PHE A 25 -58.69 -41.98 -6.57
N PHE A 26 -59.57 -41.98 -5.57
CA PHE A 26 -59.75 -40.83 -4.68
C PHE A 26 -58.46 -40.50 -3.90
N ILE A 27 -57.77 -41.52 -3.38
CA ILE A 27 -56.47 -41.33 -2.71
C ILE A 27 -55.41 -40.80 -3.69
N ALA A 28 -55.35 -41.35 -4.91
CA ALA A 28 -54.41 -40.90 -5.94
C ALA A 28 -54.66 -39.44 -6.34
N VAL A 29 -55.93 -39.04 -6.50
CA VAL A 29 -56.32 -37.65 -6.76
C VAL A 29 -55.94 -36.74 -5.61
N GLN A 30 -56.21 -37.13 -4.36
CA GLN A 30 -55.85 -36.35 -3.18
C GLN A 30 -54.33 -36.12 -3.11
N LEU A 31 -53.53 -37.17 -3.39
CA LEU A 31 -52.07 -37.10 -3.39
C LEU A 31 -51.56 -36.19 -4.52
N ALA A 32 -52.17 -36.28 -5.71
CA ALA A 32 -51.87 -35.39 -6.83
C ALA A 32 -52.18 -33.91 -6.49
N VAL A 33 -53.28 -33.63 -5.79
CA VAL A 33 -53.64 -32.27 -5.35
C VAL A 33 -52.62 -31.73 -4.34
N VAL A 34 -52.22 -32.54 -3.36
CA VAL A 34 -51.19 -32.14 -2.37
C VAL A 34 -49.84 -31.89 -3.06
N LEU A 35 -49.45 -32.75 -4.00
CA LEU A 35 -48.24 -32.55 -4.80
C LEU A 35 -48.28 -31.24 -5.58
N LEU A 36 -49.43 -30.90 -6.18
CA LEU A 36 -49.63 -29.66 -6.94
C LEU A 36 -49.48 -28.43 -6.04
N ILE A 37 -50.05 -28.47 -4.82
CA ILE A 37 -49.91 -27.38 -3.85
C ILE A 37 -48.44 -27.18 -3.46
N ILE A 38 -47.70 -28.27 -3.20
CA ILE A 38 -46.28 -28.22 -2.88
C ILE A 38 -45.48 -27.65 -4.06
N CYS A 39 -45.72 -28.13 -5.29
CA CYS A 39 -45.08 -27.60 -6.49
C CYS A 39 -45.35 -26.10 -6.66
N GLY A 40 -46.59 -25.65 -6.45
CA GLY A 40 -46.95 -24.23 -6.51
C GLY A 40 -46.20 -23.41 -5.44
N PHE A 41 -46.12 -23.92 -4.22
CA PHE A 41 -45.37 -23.29 -3.13
C PHE A 41 -43.86 -23.17 -3.44
N LEU A 42 -43.25 -24.22 -4.02
CA LEU A 42 -41.85 -24.19 -4.43
C LEU A 42 -41.61 -23.16 -5.53
N ILE A 43 -42.49 -23.08 -6.55
CA ILE A 43 -42.37 -22.09 -7.63
C ILE A 43 -42.50 -20.67 -7.07
N TYR A 44 -43.45 -20.43 -6.16
CA TYR A 44 -43.61 -19.14 -5.48
C TYR A 44 -42.38 -18.75 -4.66
N HIS A 45 -41.83 -19.70 -3.89
CA HIS A 45 -40.63 -19.46 -3.08
C HIS A 45 -39.39 -19.20 -3.94
N MET A 46 -39.20 -19.95 -5.03
CA MET A 46 -38.13 -19.70 -6.00
C MET A 46 -38.30 -18.34 -6.70
N GLY A 47 -39.54 -17.93 -7.01
CA GLY A 47 -39.84 -16.62 -7.58
C GLY A 47 -39.48 -15.46 -6.64
N ARG A 48 -39.78 -15.62 -5.34
CA ARG A 48 -39.44 -14.62 -4.31
C ARG A 48 -37.92 -14.43 -4.16
N GLN A 49 -37.14 -15.51 -4.25
CA GLN A 49 -35.68 -15.44 -4.16
C GLN A 49 -35.02 -14.77 -5.38
N ARG A 50 -35.63 -14.85 -6.57
CA ARG A 50 -35.16 -14.12 -7.76
C ARG A 50 -35.16 -12.59 -7.58
N GLY A 51 -36.04 -12.06 -6.74
CA GLY A 51 -36.07 -10.62 -6.43
C GLY A 51 -34.82 -10.13 -5.69
N LEU A 52 -34.22 -10.97 -4.84
CA LEU A 52 -32.96 -10.65 -4.15
C LEU A 52 -31.78 -10.70 -5.12
N ILE A 53 -31.77 -11.68 -6.02
CA ILE A 53 -30.74 -11.80 -7.08
C ILE A 53 -30.75 -10.57 -7.98
N LYS A 54 -31.94 -10.08 -8.38
CA LYS A 54 -32.05 -8.84 -9.17
C LYS A 54 -31.49 -7.61 -8.44
N LYS A 55 -31.70 -7.49 -7.13
CA LYS A 55 -31.14 -6.39 -6.32
C LYS A 55 -29.62 -6.48 -6.19
N LEU A 56 -29.07 -7.70 -6.16
CA LEU A 56 -27.63 -7.92 -6.16
C LEU A 56 -27.02 -7.60 -7.53
N GLU A 57 -27.68 -8.00 -8.61
CA GLU A 57 -27.29 -7.71 -9.99
C GLU A 57 -27.33 -6.20 -10.27
N GLU A 58 -28.40 -5.51 -9.84
CA GLU A 58 -28.55 -4.06 -9.95
C GLU A 58 -27.44 -3.32 -9.18
N LYS A 59 -27.09 -3.76 -7.96
CA LYS A 59 -25.97 -3.19 -7.21
C LYS A 59 -24.60 -3.45 -7.84
N ILE A 60 -24.40 -4.61 -8.49
CA ILE A 60 -23.15 -4.93 -9.19
C ILE A 60 -23.01 -4.07 -10.44
N ILE A 61 -24.11 -3.86 -11.17
CA ILE A 61 -24.14 -2.98 -12.35
C ILE A 61 -23.86 -1.53 -11.93
N ASP A 62 -24.51 -1.04 -10.87
CA ASP A 62 -24.31 0.31 -10.31
C ASP A 62 -22.88 0.52 -9.77
N LEU A 63 -22.28 -0.49 -9.11
CA LEU A 63 -20.87 -0.45 -8.72
C LEU A 63 -19.92 -0.45 -9.92
N ARG A 64 -20.25 -1.20 -10.98
CA ARG A 64 -19.43 -1.24 -12.19
C ARG A 64 -19.50 0.07 -12.96
N GLU A 65 -20.66 0.71 -12.97
CA GLU A 65 -20.89 2.01 -13.60
C GLU A 65 -20.24 3.15 -12.81
N SER A 66 -20.36 3.17 -11.48
CA SER A 66 -19.63 4.14 -10.65
C SER A 66 -18.10 3.95 -10.73
N LEU A 67 -17.60 2.71 -10.84
CA LEU A 67 -16.18 2.46 -11.10
C LEU A 67 -15.74 2.84 -12.51
N SER A 68 -16.61 2.72 -13.53
CA SER A 68 -16.26 3.14 -14.89
C SER A 68 -16.23 4.66 -15.02
N VAL A 69 -17.13 5.38 -14.32
CA VAL A 69 -17.12 6.84 -14.21
C VAL A 69 -15.88 7.30 -13.44
N SER A 70 -15.61 6.73 -12.27
CA SER A 70 -14.38 7.05 -11.50
C SER A 70 -13.11 6.72 -12.28
N ARG A 71 -13.09 5.65 -13.08
CA ARG A 71 -11.97 5.32 -13.97
C ARG A 71 -11.86 6.27 -15.16
N ALA A 72 -12.98 6.80 -15.67
CA ALA A 72 -12.98 7.83 -16.70
C ALA A 72 -12.45 9.16 -16.16
N ASP A 73 -12.83 9.54 -14.94
CA ASP A 73 -12.35 10.75 -14.24
C ASP A 73 -10.86 10.63 -13.90
N VAL A 74 -10.42 9.46 -13.44
CA VAL A 74 -8.99 9.18 -13.23
C VAL A 74 -8.24 9.18 -14.56
N LYS A 75 -8.84 8.69 -15.65
CA LYS A 75 -8.21 8.70 -16.98
C LYS A 75 -8.14 10.11 -17.57
N SER A 76 -9.15 10.95 -17.38
CA SER A 76 -9.11 12.36 -17.81
C SER A 76 -8.13 13.15 -16.97
N ALA A 77 -8.11 12.97 -15.64
CA ALA A 77 -7.10 13.57 -14.77
C ALA A 77 -5.69 13.07 -15.10
N GLN A 78 -5.52 11.77 -15.37
CA GLN A 78 -4.26 11.20 -15.81
C GLN A 78 -3.86 11.72 -17.19
N GLN A 79 -4.78 11.96 -18.12
CA GLN A 79 -4.50 12.49 -19.44
C GLN A 79 -4.12 13.98 -19.38
N GLU A 80 -4.77 14.76 -18.51
CA GLU A 80 -4.41 16.15 -18.22
C GLU A 80 -3.02 16.23 -17.58
N LEU A 81 -2.75 15.37 -16.58
CA LEU A 81 -1.42 15.22 -15.98
C LEU A 81 -0.39 14.75 -17.00
N SER A 82 -0.72 13.78 -17.86
CA SER A 82 0.20 13.28 -18.90
C SER A 82 0.53 14.35 -19.93
N SER A 83 -0.43 15.22 -20.28
CA SER A 83 -0.20 16.34 -21.20
C SER A 83 0.61 17.50 -20.57
N GLN A 84 0.50 17.71 -19.26
CA GLN A 84 1.41 18.61 -18.52
C GLN A 84 2.81 17.98 -18.32
N GLN A 85 2.86 16.67 -18.09
CA GLN A 85 4.08 15.93 -17.80
C GLN A 85 4.88 15.66 -19.09
N GLN A 86 4.25 15.63 -20.27
CA GLN A 86 4.96 15.55 -21.56
C GLN A 86 5.83 16.79 -21.85
N THR A 87 5.60 17.91 -21.16
CA THR A 87 6.49 19.09 -21.20
C THR A 87 7.58 19.10 -20.12
N MET A 88 7.61 18.11 -19.22
CA MET A 88 8.52 18.06 -18.07
C MET A 88 9.03 16.65 -17.71
N THR A 89 8.94 15.66 -18.59
CA THR A 89 9.71 14.42 -18.39
C THR A 89 11.15 14.69 -18.80
N LYS A 90 11.90 15.41 -17.96
CA LYS A 90 13.36 15.46 -18.06
C LYS A 90 13.86 14.02 -18.08
N ASP A 91 14.80 13.73 -18.98
CA ASP A 91 15.46 12.43 -18.95
C ASP A 91 16.13 12.27 -17.57
N PHE A 92 16.21 11.05 -17.05
CA PHE A 92 16.83 10.81 -15.74
C PHE A 92 18.29 11.30 -15.71
N VAL A 93 18.96 11.26 -16.85
CA VAL A 93 20.31 11.81 -17.02
C VAL A 93 20.32 13.33 -16.87
N GLU A 94 19.35 14.04 -17.45
CA GLU A 94 19.21 15.49 -17.29
C GLU A 94 18.91 15.85 -15.82
N TYR A 95 18.11 15.04 -15.13
CA TYR A 95 17.87 15.21 -13.69
C TYR A 95 19.15 15.02 -12.87
N LEU A 96 19.98 14.02 -13.19
CA LEU A 96 21.27 13.84 -12.53
C LEU A 96 22.20 15.03 -12.78
N ASP A 97 22.19 15.58 -13.99
CA ASP A 97 22.99 16.76 -14.33
C ASP A 97 22.55 18.00 -13.54
N ASP A 98 21.24 18.25 -13.44
CA ASP A 98 20.70 19.34 -12.60
C ASP A 98 21.10 19.18 -11.12
N GLU A 99 21.05 17.96 -10.59
CA GLU A 99 21.42 17.66 -9.20
C GLU A 99 22.93 17.81 -8.96
N ILE A 100 23.76 17.43 -9.94
CA ILE A 100 25.20 17.65 -9.89
C ILE A 100 25.50 19.15 -9.87
N ASP A 101 24.90 19.92 -10.78
CA ASP A 101 25.10 21.37 -10.87
C ASP A 101 24.63 22.08 -9.60
N SER A 102 23.46 21.70 -9.07
CA SER A 102 22.95 22.23 -7.79
C SER A 102 23.89 21.90 -6.62
N THR A 103 24.48 20.71 -6.61
CA THR A 103 25.43 20.31 -5.56
C THR A 103 26.73 21.12 -5.66
N VAL A 104 27.22 21.39 -6.88
CA VAL A 104 28.38 22.24 -7.12
C VAL A 104 28.09 23.69 -6.72
N GLU A 105 26.91 24.21 -7.03
CA GLU A 105 26.51 25.57 -6.63
C GLU A 105 26.46 25.71 -5.10
N TYR A 106 25.86 24.73 -4.41
CA TYR A 106 25.83 24.72 -2.94
C TYR A 106 27.24 24.65 -2.34
N HIS A 107 28.13 23.83 -2.92
CA HIS A 107 29.52 23.77 -2.50
C HIS A 107 30.23 25.13 -2.63
N GLN A 108 30.02 25.85 -3.73
CA GLN A 108 30.58 27.18 -3.94
C GLN A 108 30.07 28.21 -2.92
N GLN A 109 28.81 28.11 -2.46
CA GLN A 109 28.26 28.97 -1.41
C GLN A 109 28.98 28.80 -0.06
N LEU A 110 29.59 27.63 0.18
CA LEU A 110 30.41 27.36 1.38
C LEU A 110 31.83 27.97 1.31
N ASN A 111 32.12 28.78 0.28
CA ASN A 111 33.42 29.43 0.01
C ASN A 111 34.62 28.47 0.12
N PRO A 112 34.63 27.40 -0.69
CA PRO A 112 35.66 26.39 -0.64
C PRO A 112 36.99 26.97 -1.15
N THR A 113 38.08 26.54 -0.53
CA THR A 113 39.45 26.89 -0.95
C THR A 113 40.00 25.96 -2.01
N GLN A 114 39.30 24.86 -2.27
CA GLN A 114 39.69 23.79 -3.18
C GLN A 114 38.47 23.24 -3.94
N ASP A 115 38.74 22.36 -4.90
CA ASP A 115 37.71 21.72 -5.70
C ASP A 115 36.86 20.76 -4.85
N ILE A 116 35.58 20.58 -5.22
CA ILE A 116 34.61 19.72 -4.54
C ILE A 116 35.10 18.28 -4.41
N VAL A 117 35.88 17.79 -5.37
CA VAL A 117 36.46 16.44 -5.35
C VAL A 117 37.52 16.29 -4.27
N LEU A 118 38.22 17.37 -3.90
CA LEU A 118 39.30 17.37 -2.92
C LEU A 118 38.76 17.53 -1.49
N ASP A 119 37.61 18.18 -1.33
CA ASP A 119 36.93 18.38 -0.04
C ASP A 119 36.32 17.08 0.55
N ILE A 120 36.50 15.94 -0.11
CA ILE A 120 36.13 14.62 0.41
C ILE A 120 37.05 14.16 1.56
N ALA A 121 38.21 14.80 1.72
CA ALA A 121 39.19 14.48 2.76
C ALA A 121 38.68 14.83 4.18
N LEU A 122 39.16 14.07 5.17
CA LEU A 122 38.76 14.17 6.58
C LEU A 122 39.18 15.48 7.26
N ASP A 123 40.07 16.26 6.64
CA ASP A 123 40.55 17.55 7.12
C ASP A 123 39.59 18.72 6.79
N SER A 124 38.65 18.50 5.87
CA SER A 124 37.71 19.51 5.40
C SER A 124 36.53 19.67 6.36
N PRO A 125 35.86 20.83 6.44
CA PRO A 125 34.65 20.99 7.25
C PRO A 125 33.55 19.99 6.85
N ILE A 126 32.78 19.50 7.82
CA ILE A 126 31.76 18.44 7.61
C ILE A 126 30.75 18.79 6.50
N GLU A 127 30.37 20.06 6.39
CA GLU A 127 29.44 20.54 5.35
C GLU A 127 30.03 20.37 3.94
N ARG A 128 31.34 20.61 3.79
CA ARG A 128 32.05 20.43 2.52
C ARG A 128 32.28 18.96 2.21
N GLN A 129 32.62 18.15 3.22
CA GLN A 129 32.72 16.69 3.08
C GLN A 129 31.39 16.07 2.62
N ALA A 130 30.28 16.46 3.23
CA ALA A 130 28.96 15.96 2.86
C ALA A 130 28.58 16.32 1.41
N THR A 131 28.92 17.54 1.00
CA THR A 131 28.65 18.02 -0.36
C THR A 131 29.56 17.32 -1.39
N ALA A 132 30.83 17.13 -1.06
CA ALA A 132 31.80 16.36 -1.84
C ALA A 132 31.37 14.88 -2.01
N LEU A 133 30.89 14.26 -0.94
CA LEU A 133 30.39 12.88 -0.98
C LEU A 133 29.14 12.75 -1.86
N ARG A 134 28.18 13.67 -1.71
CA ARG A 134 26.98 13.71 -2.57
C ARG A 134 27.37 13.85 -4.03
N TYR A 135 28.28 14.76 -4.34
CA TYR A 135 28.80 14.95 -5.69
C TYR A 135 29.45 13.67 -6.24
N ALA A 136 30.33 13.02 -5.47
CA ALA A 136 30.97 11.77 -5.86
C ALA A 136 29.96 10.64 -6.13
N PHE A 137 28.91 10.55 -5.31
CA PHE A 137 27.83 9.57 -5.50
C PHE A 137 27.03 9.85 -6.79
N LEU A 138 26.65 11.10 -7.04
CA LEU A 138 25.89 11.48 -8.24
C LEU A 138 26.70 11.23 -9.53
N ILE A 139 28.01 11.52 -9.51
CA ILE A 139 28.90 11.20 -10.63
C ILE A 139 29.00 9.68 -10.85
N ALA A 140 29.11 8.89 -9.78
CA ALA A 140 29.12 7.43 -9.88
C ALA A 140 27.81 6.88 -10.49
N GLU A 141 26.66 7.43 -10.09
CA GLU A 141 25.36 7.07 -10.67
C GLU A 141 25.27 7.47 -12.14
N LYS A 142 25.72 8.68 -12.51
CA LYS A 142 25.77 9.15 -13.89
C LYS A 142 26.64 8.24 -14.77
N GLU A 143 27.81 7.87 -14.30
CA GLU A 143 28.69 6.93 -15.02
C GLU A 143 28.09 5.53 -15.12
N ALA A 144 27.44 5.03 -14.05
CA ALA A 144 26.75 3.75 -14.07
C ALA A 144 25.59 3.76 -15.08
N ARG A 145 24.88 4.89 -15.20
CA ARG A 145 23.81 5.11 -16.16
C ARG A 145 24.30 5.08 -17.61
N TYR A 146 25.45 5.71 -17.90
CA TYR A 146 26.06 5.67 -19.23
C TYR A 146 26.63 4.30 -19.59
N ALA A 147 27.11 3.54 -18.61
CA ALA A 147 27.71 2.23 -18.82
C ALA A 147 26.68 1.08 -18.93
N GLY A 148 25.42 1.33 -18.60
CA GLY A 148 24.35 0.36 -18.74
C GLY A 148 23.64 0.43 -20.09
N GLU A 149 23.00 -0.68 -20.48
CA GLU A 149 22.25 -0.78 -21.72
C GLU A 149 20.77 -0.43 -21.50
N GLU A 150 20.11 0.08 -22.55
CA GLU A 150 18.65 0.31 -22.60
C GLU A 150 18.04 1.15 -21.46
N GLY A 151 18.78 2.14 -20.94
CA GLY A 151 18.24 2.99 -19.88
C GLY A 151 18.09 2.25 -18.55
N VAL A 152 19.03 1.36 -18.24
CA VAL A 152 19.21 0.72 -16.93
C VAL A 152 20.63 1.05 -16.43
N SER A 153 20.81 1.34 -15.14
CA SER A 153 22.13 1.61 -14.57
C SER A 153 22.94 0.30 -14.43
N SER A 154 24.23 0.33 -14.80
CA SER A 154 25.16 -0.78 -14.62
C SER A 154 25.61 -0.88 -13.16
N TRP A 155 25.02 -1.84 -12.42
CA TRP A 155 25.35 -2.10 -11.01
C TRP A 155 26.84 -2.42 -10.79
N GLN A 156 27.49 -3.06 -11.76
CA GLN A 156 28.91 -3.39 -11.66
C GLN A 156 29.79 -2.13 -11.64
N VAL A 157 29.45 -1.13 -12.46
CA VAL A 157 30.16 0.14 -12.51
C VAL A 157 29.89 0.95 -11.25
N LEU A 158 28.62 1.03 -10.83
CA LEU A 158 28.25 1.71 -9.59
C LEU A 158 28.99 1.11 -8.37
N GLN A 159 29.01 -0.22 -8.24
CA GLN A 159 29.72 -0.90 -7.16
C GLN A 159 31.21 -0.59 -7.19
N THR A 160 31.84 -0.61 -8.36
CA THR A 160 33.28 -0.32 -8.49
C THR A 160 33.59 1.11 -8.05
N LYS A 161 32.75 2.09 -8.42
CA LYS A 161 32.93 3.49 -8.06
C LYS A 161 32.68 3.74 -6.57
N LEU A 162 31.65 3.13 -5.99
CA LEU A 162 31.40 3.22 -4.55
C LEU A 162 32.52 2.56 -3.73
N GLN A 163 33.07 1.44 -4.18
CA GLN A 163 34.23 0.81 -3.54
C GLN A 163 35.46 1.72 -3.54
N GLN A 164 35.70 2.48 -4.61
CA GLN A 164 36.79 3.47 -4.65
C GLN A 164 36.59 4.58 -3.61
N ILE A 165 35.37 5.09 -3.47
CA ILE A 165 35.04 6.09 -2.45
C ILE A 165 35.28 5.53 -1.05
N VAL A 166 34.82 4.31 -0.77
CA VAL A 166 35.01 3.67 0.56
C VAL A 166 36.48 3.43 0.86
N GLN A 167 37.26 2.89 -0.10
CA GLN A 167 38.70 2.66 0.06
C GLN A 167 39.48 3.94 0.36
N PHE A 168 39.06 5.07 -0.23
CA PHE A 168 39.64 6.38 0.08
C PHE A 168 39.45 6.72 1.56
N TYR A 169 38.25 6.56 2.11
CA TYR A 169 37.97 6.83 3.52
C TYR A 169 38.66 5.85 4.47
N GLU A 170 38.74 4.56 4.13
CA GLU A 170 39.48 3.58 4.94
C GLU A 170 40.98 3.93 5.01
N THR A 171 41.56 4.35 3.87
CA THR A 171 42.96 4.78 3.80
C THR A 171 43.19 6.08 4.56
N ALA A 172 42.28 7.04 4.43
CA ALA A 172 42.34 8.31 5.15
C ALA A 172 42.20 8.11 6.67
N ALA A 173 41.31 7.23 7.11
CA ALA A 173 41.13 6.87 8.52
C ALA A 173 42.38 6.18 9.09
N ALA A 174 43.01 5.29 8.32
CA ALA A 174 44.25 4.61 8.73
C ALA A 174 45.47 5.55 8.80
N ALA A 175 45.42 6.71 8.14
CA ALA A 175 46.49 7.70 8.13
C ALA A 175 46.42 8.70 9.29
N VAL A 176 45.33 8.72 10.06
CA VAL A 176 45.23 9.52 11.29
C VAL A 176 45.96 8.76 12.41
N PRO A 177 47.13 9.22 12.89
CA PRO A 177 47.75 8.62 14.06
C PRO A 177 46.81 8.76 15.26
N GLU A 178 46.62 7.68 16.02
CA GLU A 178 45.87 7.68 17.28
C GLU A 178 46.41 8.75 18.25
N SER A 179 45.85 9.96 18.17
CA SER A 179 46.06 11.05 19.13
C SER A 179 44.69 11.62 19.52
N GLY A 180 43.69 10.74 19.68
CA GLY A 180 42.32 11.10 20.06
C GLY A 180 41.76 10.37 21.28
N ASN A 181 42.48 9.37 21.83
CA ASN A 181 42.00 8.64 23.00
C ASN A 181 42.12 9.46 24.31
N ASP A 182 42.99 10.47 24.36
CA ASP A 182 43.17 11.30 25.56
C ASP A 182 42.07 12.37 25.76
N GLU A 183 41.28 12.70 24.74
CA GLU A 183 40.17 13.66 24.87
C GLU A 183 38.83 12.97 25.20
N LEU A 184 38.62 11.74 24.72
CA LEU A 184 37.45 10.93 25.08
C LEU A 184 37.49 10.51 26.56
N ASP A 185 38.65 10.11 27.08
CA ASP A 185 38.82 9.79 28.51
C ASP A 185 38.61 11.02 29.41
N LYS A 186 39.01 12.22 28.97
CA LYS A 186 38.78 13.47 29.70
C LYS A 186 37.32 13.91 29.69
N LEU A 187 36.59 13.67 28.60
CA LEU A 187 35.16 13.98 28.54
C LEU A 187 34.34 13.01 29.40
N GLU A 188 34.76 11.74 29.48
CA GLU A 188 34.14 10.74 30.36
C GLU A 188 34.45 11.01 31.84
N GLU A 189 35.65 11.49 32.17
CA GLU A 189 36.02 11.94 33.52
C GLU A 189 35.21 13.18 33.96
N ILE A 190 34.98 14.14 33.07
CA ILE A 190 34.16 15.33 33.35
C ILE A 190 32.69 14.94 33.54
N LEU A 191 32.13 14.05 32.71
CA LEU A 191 30.74 13.60 32.85
C LEU A 191 30.52 12.70 34.08
N GLY A 192 31.54 11.92 34.45
CA GLY A 192 31.57 11.13 35.68
C GLY A 192 31.61 11.98 36.95
N SER A 193 32.24 13.17 36.90
CA SER A 193 32.31 14.09 38.04
C SER A 193 31.03 14.91 38.29
N VAL A 194 30.11 14.97 37.32
CA VAL A 194 28.85 15.73 37.41
C VAL A 194 27.69 14.87 37.95
N THR A 195 27.87 13.56 38.07
CA THR A 195 26.83 12.63 38.50
C THR A 195 27.01 12.22 39.97
N ASP A 196 26.98 13.20 40.88
CA ASP A 196 26.82 12.95 42.31
C ASP A 196 25.31 12.96 42.66
N PRO A 197 24.72 11.88 43.22
CA PRO A 197 23.27 11.72 43.38
C PRO A 197 22.64 12.48 44.57
N ASP A 198 23.29 13.49 45.14
CA ASP A 198 22.85 14.17 46.36
C ASP A 198 22.60 15.69 46.19
N ILE A 199 21.93 16.11 45.10
CA ILE A 199 21.37 17.47 45.01
C ILE A 199 19.85 17.40 45.20
N GLU A 200 19.43 17.68 46.44
CA GLU A 200 18.04 17.92 46.80
C GLU A 200 17.42 19.01 45.91
N LEU A 201 16.31 18.68 45.22
CA LEU A 201 15.44 19.68 44.61
C LEU A 201 14.81 20.52 45.73
N PRO A 202 14.97 21.87 45.75
CA PRO A 202 14.10 22.69 46.57
C PRO A 202 12.71 22.72 45.93
N ALA A 203 11.79 22.00 46.57
CA ALA A 203 10.36 22.25 46.44
C ALA A 203 10.03 23.66 46.93
N THR A 204 9.02 24.27 46.31
CA THR A 204 8.24 25.45 46.75
C THR A 204 8.78 26.81 46.32
N ILE A 205 8.10 27.49 45.39
CA ILE A 205 7.35 28.74 45.68
C ILE A 205 6.11 28.78 44.79
N ASN A 206 4.96 28.69 45.47
CA ASN A 206 3.65 29.05 44.99
C ASN A 206 3.45 30.53 45.37
N GLY A 207 3.04 31.41 44.44
CA GLY A 207 2.64 32.77 44.79
C GLY A 207 2.73 33.80 43.66
N MET A 208 1.56 34.16 43.11
CA MET A 208 1.11 35.49 42.63
C MET A 208 2.02 36.24 41.63
N GLU A 209 1.57 36.73 40.49
CA GLU A 209 0.45 37.66 40.33
C GLU A 209 -0.24 37.54 38.97
N THR A 210 -1.52 37.83 39.00
CA THR A 210 -2.46 37.95 37.89
C THR A 210 -2.30 39.35 37.31
N GLU A 211 -2.01 39.51 36.02
CA GLU A 211 -2.15 40.81 35.36
C GLU A 211 -3.04 40.71 34.11
N GLU A 212 -4.16 41.42 34.21
CA GLU A 212 -5.22 41.61 33.22
C GLU A 212 -4.69 42.05 31.84
N ARG A 213 -5.07 41.33 30.78
CA ARG A 213 -5.17 41.93 29.43
C ARG A 213 -6.59 42.40 29.18
N LYS A 214 -6.77 43.72 29.28
CA LYS A 214 -7.92 44.48 28.79
C LYS A 214 -8.05 44.32 27.26
N PRO A 215 -9.26 44.08 26.71
CA PRO A 215 -9.50 44.13 25.28
C PRO A 215 -9.57 45.58 24.80
N GLN A 216 -8.90 45.87 23.68
CA GLN A 216 -8.96 47.16 23.01
C GLN A 216 -10.04 47.09 21.93
N ASP A 217 -10.95 48.06 21.97
CA ASP A 217 -12.16 48.22 21.17
C ASP A 217 -11.99 48.05 19.65
N SER A 218 -12.96 47.37 19.04
CA SER A 218 -13.84 47.93 17.99
C SER A 218 -15.18 47.21 17.97
#